data_AF-A0AAE8G7P0-F1
#
_entry.id   AF-A0AAE8G7P0-F1
#
_cell.length_a   1.000
_cell.length_b   1.000
_cell.length_c   1.000
_cell.angle_alpha   90.00
_cell.angle_beta   90.00
_cell.angle_gamma   90.00
#
_symmetry.space_group_name_H-M   'P 1'
#
loop_
_entity.id
_entity.type
_entity.pdbx_description
1 polymer ?
#
loop_
_entity_poly.entity_id
_entity_poly.type
_entity_poly.pdbx_seq_one_letter_code
_entity_poly.pdbx_strand_id
1 'polypeptide(L)'
;MKIGTRLVLSIFLLFLLCLGASILFKKLCGVEGDYLSAFSTLIAAFVAYTLYSDWKIEHKFQLLENYHEDIKKSSSDLYSSVLKIYRTIISFENSIEEDRETYKKSAIQDCYDFYSNLDKSEKTLRGYLDFLSRLNKNNYVKETEDITRFYLGVHFDIYRELLKSFDKYDFNNFKIELMKSEEINIWRKKLIEYEYFGTRGLAEFYLNYLDSNN
;
A
#
# COMPACT_ATOMS: atom_id res chain seq x y z
N MET A 1 -20.36 4.27 32.63
CA MET A 1 -21.62 4.98 33.00
C MET A 1 -21.55 6.52 32.96
N LYS A 2 -20.43 7.18 32.58
CA LYS A 2 -20.31 8.66 32.55
C LYS A 2 -20.50 9.31 31.17
N ILE A 3 -20.50 8.52 30.09
CA ILE A 3 -20.58 9.02 28.70
C ILE A 3 -22.02 9.38 28.32
N GLY A 4 -23.01 8.54 28.68
CA GLY A 4 -24.42 8.77 28.34
C GLY A 4 -24.98 10.07 28.92
N THR A 5 -24.64 10.41 30.17
CA THR A 5 -25.10 11.64 30.83
C THR A 5 -24.55 12.91 30.19
N ARG A 6 -23.30 12.90 29.70
CA ARG A 6 -22.70 14.05 29.00
C ARG A 6 -23.32 14.29 27.63
N LEU A 7 -23.67 13.21 26.92
CA LEU A 7 -24.24 13.26 25.58
C LEU A 7 -25.68 13.78 25.61
N VAL A 8 -26.50 13.30 26.56
CA VAL A 8 -27.85 13.80 26.80
C VAL A 8 -27.85 15.29 27.17
N LEU A 9 -26.92 15.71 28.03
CA LEU A 9 -26.79 17.11 28.41
C LEU A 9 -26.40 18.01 27.22
N SER A 10 -25.51 17.51 26.35
CA SER A 10 -25.08 18.24 25.15
C SER A 10 -26.23 18.40 24.14
N ILE A 11 -27.01 17.35 23.90
CA ILE A 11 -28.20 17.38 23.05
C ILE A 11 -29.23 18.37 23.60
N PHE A 12 -29.45 18.36 24.92
CA PHE A 12 -30.39 19.26 25.58
C PHE A 12 -29.96 20.74 25.47
N LEU A 13 -28.67 21.03 25.64
CA LEU A 13 -28.14 22.39 25.45
C LEU A 13 -28.26 22.85 24.00
N LEU A 14 -28.03 21.97 23.03
CA LEU A 14 -28.16 22.25 21.60
C LEU A 14 -29.60 22.56 21.21
N PHE A 15 -30.57 21.85 21.81
CA PHE A 15 -32.00 22.13 21.69
C PHE A 15 -32.36 23.52 22.23
N LEU A 16 -31.90 23.85 23.45
CA LEU A 16 -32.14 25.16 24.07
C LEU A 16 -31.52 26.30 23.25
N LEU A 17 -30.38 26.07 22.62
CA LEU A 17 -29.73 27.05 21.73
C LEU A 17 -30.57 27.30 20.47
N CYS A 18 -31.08 26.25 19.81
CA CYS A 18 -31.97 26.38 18.66
C CYS A 18 -33.28 27.10 19.01
N LEU A 19 -33.86 26.77 20.16
CA LEU A 19 -35.06 27.41 20.69
C LEU A 19 -34.81 28.89 20.98
N GLY A 20 -33.72 29.22 21.67
CA GLY A 20 -33.33 30.59 21.99
C GLY A 20 -33.10 31.44 20.74
N ALA A 21 -32.40 30.90 19.74
CA ALA A 21 -32.17 31.56 18.47
C ALA A 21 -33.48 31.85 17.70
N SER A 22 -34.42 30.89 17.65
CA SER A 22 -35.72 31.11 17.01
C SER A 22 -36.54 32.21 17.69
N ILE A 23 -36.56 32.23 19.03
CA ILE A 23 -37.23 33.30 19.79
C ILE A 23 -36.60 34.67 19.49
N LEU A 24 -35.27 34.74 19.40
CA LEU A 24 -34.52 35.97 19.09
C LEU A 24 -34.82 36.49 17.67
N PHE A 25 -34.78 35.62 16.67
CA PHE A 25 -35.09 35.97 15.28
C PHE A 25 -36.56 36.38 15.10
N LYS A 26 -37.49 35.74 15.80
CA LYS A 26 -38.90 36.13 15.81
C LYS A 26 -39.09 37.55 16.37
N LYS A 27 -38.39 37.89 17.45
CA LYS A 27 -38.48 39.23 18.07
C LYS A 27 -37.82 40.33 17.24
N LEU A 28 -36.65 40.08 16.64
CA LEU A 28 -35.88 41.12 15.95
C LEU A 28 -36.30 41.32 14.49
N CYS A 29 -36.67 40.23 13.81
CA CYS A 29 -36.89 40.26 12.36
C CYS A 29 -38.34 39.91 11.95
N GLY A 30 -39.21 39.55 12.91
CA GLY A 30 -40.60 39.14 12.63
C GLY A 30 -40.74 37.84 11.84
N VAL A 31 -39.64 37.08 11.68
CA VAL A 31 -39.61 35.82 10.93
C VAL A 31 -40.03 34.67 11.84
N GLU A 32 -40.98 33.86 11.39
CA GLU A 32 -41.32 32.60 12.06
C GLU A 32 -40.26 31.54 11.74
N GLY A 33 -39.35 31.30 12.67
CA GLY A 33 -38.28 30.30 12.53
C GLY A 33 -38.71 28.94 13.08
N ASP A 34 -38.67 27.91 12.22
CA ASP A 34 -38.85 26.51 12.64
C ASP A 34 -37.59 25.97 13.33
N TYR A 35 -37.55 26.13 14.66
CA TYR A 35 -36.45 25.65 15.50
C TYR A 35 -36.35 24.12 15.53
N LEU A 36 -37.46 23.40 15.29
CA LEU A 36 -37.48 21.95 15.29
C LEU A 36 -36.75 21.41 14.07
N SER A 37 -36.96 22.03 12.91
CA SER A 37 -36.22 21.73 11.67
C SER A 37 -34.74 22.11 11.77
N ALA A 38 -34.40 23.24 12.40
CA ALA A 38 -32.99 23.61 12.63
C ALA A 38 -32.29 22.64 13.59
N PHE A 39 -32.96 22.28 14.69
CA PHE A 39 -32.45 21.31 15.65
C PHE A 39 -32.29 19.92 15.03
N SER A 40 -33.29 19.42 14.28
CA SER A 40 -33.20 18.12 13.61
C SER A 40 -32.07 18.07 12.59
N THR A 41 -31.83 19.16 11.85
CA THR A 41 -30.71 19.28 10.91
C THR A 41 -29.36 19.21 11.62
N LEU A 42 -29.20 19.87 12.77
CA LEU A 42 -27.97 19.80 13.56
C LEU A 42 -27.73 18.41 14.15
N ILE A 43 -28.78 17.75 14.62
CA ILE A 43 -28.70 16.35 15.06
C ILE A 43 -28.31 15.43 13.90
N ALA A 44 -28.93 15.60 12.72
CA ALA A 44 -28.57 14.83 11.53
C ALA A 44 -27.11 15.07 11.10
N ALA A 45 -26.64 16.32 11.13
CA ALA A 45 -25.25 16.66 10.85
C ALA A 45 -24.28 16.05 11.87
N PHE A 46 -24.65 16.03 13.16
CA PHE A 46 -23.87 15.38 14.21
C PHE A 46 -23.77 13.86 13.98
N VAL A 47 -24.90 13.20 13.69
CA VAL A 47 -24.92 11.76 13.36
C VAL A 47 -24.11 11.47 12.11
N ALA A 48 -24.26 12.30 11.06
CA ALA A 48 -23.47 12.16 9.83
C ALA A 48 -21.97 12.32 10.10
N TYR A 49 -21.58 13.27 10.96
CA TYR A 49 -20.19 13.46 11.37
C TYR A 49 -19.63 12.25 12.12
N THR A 50 -20.41 11.67 13.06
CA THR A 50 -19.98 10.46 13.77
C THR A 50 -19.83 9.27 12.84
N LEU A 51 -20.80 9.05 11.94
CA LEU A 51 -20.73 7.97 10.95
C LEU A 51 -19.55 8.16 9.99
N TYR A 52 -19.28 9.40 9.57
CA TYR A 52 -18.11 9.71 8.74
C TYR A 52 -16.79 9.43 9.48
N SER A 53 -16.72 9.76 10.78
CA SER A 53 -15.53 9.49 11.59
C SER A 53 -15.25 7.99 11.69
N ASP A 54 -16.28 7.18 11.95
CA ASP A 54 -16.16 5.73 12.05
C ASP A 54 -15.78 5.13 10.70
N TRP A 55 -16.48 5.53 9.63
CA TRP A 55 -16.16 5.10 8.26
C TRP A 55 -14.73 5.44 7.86
N LYS A 56 -14.23 6.62 8.22
CA LYS A 56 -12.85 7.05 7.90
C LYS A 56 -11.81 6.15 8.57
N ILE A 57 -12.08 5.66 9.78
CA ILE A 57 -11.18 4.75 10.49
C ILE A 57 -11.19 3.38 9.80
N GLU A 58 -12.37 2.83 9.54
CA GLU A 58 -12.52 1.54 8.85
C GLU A 58 -11.89 1.56 7.45
N HIS A 59 -12.11 2.62 6.69
CA HIS A 59 -11.52 2.80 5.37
C HIS A 59 -9.98 2.79 5.40
N LYS A 60 -9.35 3.36 6.43
CA LYS A 60 -7.89 3.31 6.59
C LYS A 60 -7.38 1.89 6.82
N PHE A 61 -8.09 1.09 7.62
CA PHE A 61 -7.73 -0.31 7.86
C PHE A 61 -7.92 -1.16 6.61
N GLN A 62 -9.02 -0.97 5.88
CA GLN A 62 -9.22 -1.63 4.58
C GLN A 62 -8.10 -1.30 3.59
N LEU A 63 -7.68 -0.02 3.51
CA LEU A 63 -6.55 0.36 2.67
C LEU A 63 -5.24 -0.31 3.10
N LEU A 64 -4.98 -0.38 4.41
CA LEU A 64 -3.80 -1.05 4.96
C LEU A 64 -3.78 -2.55 4.59
N GLU A 65 -4.90 -3.25 4.81
CA GLU A 65 -5.05 -4.66 4.46
C GLU A 65 -4.88 -4.90 2.94
N ASN A 66 -5.48 -4.05 2.11
CA ASN A 66 -5.33 -4.14 0.66
C ASN A 66 -3.86 -3.98 0.23
N TYR A 67 -3.14 -2.99 0.77
CA TYR A 67 -1.71 -2.84 0.49
C TYR A 67 -0.90 -4.04 0.96
N HIS A 68 -1.23 -4.61 2.12
CA HIS A 68 -0.55 -5.79 2.64
C HIS A 68 -0.73 -7.02 1.73
N GLU A 69 -1.96 -7.29 1.28
CA GLU A 69 -2.22 -8.38 0.34
C GLU A 69 -1.57 -8.11 -1.03
N ASP A 70 -1.58 -6.87 -1.51
CA ASP A 70 -0.91 -6.49 -2.76
C ASP A 70 0.61 -6.66 -2.69
N ILE A 71 1.25 -6.29 -1.56
CA ILE A 71 2.68 -6.49 -1.35
C ILE A 71 2.98 -7.98 -1.26
N LYS A 72 2.23 -8.74 -0.47
CA LYS A 72 2.37 -10.19 -0.34
C LYS A 72 2.27 -10.91 -1.70
N LYS A 73 1.28 -10.53 -2.51
CA LYS A 73 1.12 -11.09 -3.85
C LYS A 73 2.27 -10.70 -4.77
N SER A 74 2.58 -9.40 -4.85
CA SER A 74 3.62 -8.90 -5.75
C SER A 74 5.03 -9.41 -5.37
N SER A 75 5.33 -9.57 -4.08
CA SER A 75 6.61 -10.13 -3.63
C SER A 75 6.74 -11.60 -3.98
N SER A 76 5.67 -12.39 -3.83
CA SER A 76 5.66 -13.80 -4.23
C SER A 76 5.75 -13.97 -5.75
N ASP A 77 5.00 -13.17 -6.52
CA ASP A 77 5.08 -13.13 -8.00
C ASP A 77 6.53 -12.79 -8.45
N LEU A 78 7.14 -11.79 -7.82
CA LEU A 78 8.50 -11.35 -8.12
C LEU A 78 9.55 -12.43 -7.78
N TYR A 79 9.41 -13.08 -6.62
CA TYR A 79 10.29 -14.17 -6.23
C TYR A 79 10.14 -15.41 -7.14
N SER A 80 8.91 -15.77 -7.50
CA SER A 80 8.64 -16.85 -8.45
C SER A 80 9.26 -16.57 -9.82
N SER A 81 9.17 -15.34 -10.32
CA SER A 81 9.77 -14.96 -11.61
C SER A 81 11.31 -14.93 -11.58
N VAL A 82 11.95 -14.47 -10.50
CA VAL A 82 13.43 -14.55 -10.42
C VAL A 82 13.93 -16.00 -10.35
N LEU A 83 13.16 -16.90 -9.71
CA LEU A 83 13.47 -18.34 -9.71
C LEU A 83 13.39 -18.94 -11.11
N LYS A 84 12.41 -18.54 -11.93
CA LYS A 84 12.29 -18.99 -13.32
C LYS A 84 13.50 -18.54 -14.14
N ILE A 85 13.81 -17.24 -14.13
CA ILE A 85 15.00 -16.72 -14.84
C ILE A 85 16.25 -17.47 -14.40
N TYR A 86 16.47 -17.61 -13.09
CA TYR A 86 17.65 -18.28 -12.56
C TYR A 86 17.82 -19.70 -13.13
N ARG A 87 16.73 -20.47 -13.19
CA ARG A 87 16.73 -21.82 -13.78
C ARG A 87 17.02 -21.77 -15.28
N THR A 88 16.35 -20.89 -16.01
CA THR A 88 16.49 -20.80 -17.47
C THR A 88 17.90 -20.33 -17.87
N ILE A 89 18.51 -19.43 -17.11
CA ILE A 89 19.89 -18.96 -17.34
C ILE A 89 20.91 -20.06 -17.02
N ILE A 90 20.72 -20.83 -15.95
CA ILE A 90 21.55 -22.02 -15.70
C ILE A 90 21.43 -23.02 -16.85
N SER A 91 20.21 -23.27 -17.34
CA SER A 91 20.01 -24.16 -18.48
C SER A 91 20.71 -23.66 -19.73
N PHE A 92 20.65 -22.36 -20.00
CA PHE A 92 21.35 -21.72 -21.12
C PHE A 92 22.88 -21.81 -20.99
N GLU A 93 23.44 -21.51 -19.81
CA GLU A 93 24.89 -21.59 -19.55
C GLU A 93 25.44 -23.00 -19.77
N ASN A 94 24.63 -24.03 -19.48
CA ASN A 94 25.02 -25.43 -19.60
C ASN A 94 24.57 -26.09 -20.92
N SER A 95 23.91 -25.37 -21.83
CA SER A 95 23.36 -25.97 -23.05
C SER A 95 24.40 -26.13 -24.15
N ILE A 96 24.23 -27.19 -24.95
CA ILE A 96 24.93 -27.37 -26.23
C ILE A 96 24.30 -26.42 -27.28
N GLU A 97 25.00 -26.15 -28.37
CA GLU A 97 24.66 -25.13 -29.37
C GLU A 97 23.27 -25.30 -30.03
N GLU A 98 22.80 -26.55 -30.23
CA GLU A 98 21.48 -26.83 -30.81
C GLU A 98 20.30 -26.40 -29.90
N ASP A 99 20.43 -26.53 -28.58
CA ASP A 99 19.36 -26.15 -27.63
C ASP A 99 19.42 -24.67 -27.22
N ARG A 100 20.55 -24.01 -27.52
CA ARG A 100 20.87 -22.66 -27.03
C ARG A 100 19.86 -21.62 -27.50
N GLU A 101 19.35 -21.74 -28.73
CA GLU A 101 18.38 -20.79 -29.28
C GLU A 101 17.00 -20.91 -28.60
N THR A 102 16.60 -22.12 -28.22
CA THR A 102 15.36 -22.35 -27.47
C THR A 102 15.46 -21.76 -26.06
N TYR A 103 16.56 -22.03 -25.36
CA TYR A 103 16.80 -21.46 -24.03
C TYR A 103 16.93 -19.94 -24.07
N LYS A 104 17.54 -19.39 -25.13
CA LYS A 104 17.62 -17.94 -25.34
C LYS A 104 16.24 -17.31 -25.40
N LYS A 105 15.32 -17.82 -26.23
CA LYS A 105 13.95 -17.29 -26.32
C LYS A 105 13.21 -17.36 -24.99
N SER A 106 13.30 -18.50 -24.30
CA SER A 106 12.65 -18.68 -22.98
C SER A 106 13.19 -17.70 -21.95
N ALA A 107 14.51 -17.52 -21.87
CA ALA A 107 15.12 -16.60 -20.91
C ALA A 107 14.77 -15.14 -21.19
N ILE A 108 14.67 -14.76 -22.46
CA ILE A 108 14.21 -13.42 -22.85
C ILE A 108 12.80 -13.18 -22.31
N GLN A 109 11.88 -14.12 -22.55
CA GLN A 109 10.51 -14.03 -22.03
C GLN A 109 10.47 -13.98 -20.50
N ASP A 110 11.22 -14.85 -19.82
CA ASP A 110 11.30 -14.87 -18.36
C ASP A 110 11.82 -13.53 -17.81
N CYS A 111 12.78 -12.90 -18.51
CA CYS A 111 13.30 -11.59 -18.13
C CYS A 111 12.27 -10.47 -18.30
N TYR A 112 11.46 -10.51 -19.36
CA TYR A 112 10.35 -9.58 -19.53
C TYR A 112 9.28 -9.75 -18.46
N ASP A 113 8.91 -10.98 -18.14
CA ASP A 113 7.92 -11.28 -17.10
C ASP A 113 8.42 -10.79 -15.73
N PHE A 114 9.69 -11.04 -15.41
CA PHE A 114 10.32 -10.53 -14.20
C PHE A 114 10.41 -9.01 -14.16
N TYR A 115 10.79 -8.37 -15.26
CA TYR A 115 10.81 -6.92 -15.37
C TYR A 115 9.42 -6.33 -15.08
N SER A 116 8.37 -6.92 -15.66
CA SER A 116 6.98 -6.52 -15.44
C SER A 116 6.57 -6.68 -13.97
N ASN A 117 6.92 -7.82 -13.35
CA ASN A 117 6.66 -8.05 -11.93
C ASN A 117 7.43 -7.08 -11.02
N LEU A 118 8.67 -6.74 -11.40
CA LEU A 118 9.51 -5.80 -10.66
C LEU A 118 8.91 -4.39 -10.69
N ASP A 119 8.49 -3.91 -11.86
CA ASP A 119 7.80 -2.62 -12.02
C ASP A 119 6.48 -2.57 -11.25
N LYS A 120 5.67 -3.63 -11.32
CA LYS A 120 4.43 -3.75 -10.56
C LYS A 120 4.69 -3.69 -9.05
N SER A 121 5.67 -4.45 -8.57
CA SER A 121 6.03 -4.49 -7.16
C SER A 121 6.59 -3.14 -6.67
N GLU A 122 7.40 -2.45 -7.49
CA GLU A 122 7.86 -1.09 -7.20
C GLU A 122 6.69 -0.11 -7.06
N LYS A 123 5.73 -0.14 -7.98
CA LYS A 123 4.51 0.70 -7.91
C LYS A 123 3.71 0.43 -6.63
N THR A 124 3.54 -0.84 -6.26
CA THR A 124 2.87 -1.23 -5.01
C THR A 124 3.60 -0.66 -3.78
N LEU A 125 4.93 -0.80 -3.71
CA LEU A 125 5.72 -0.26 -2.59
C LEU A 125 5.68 1.27 -2.51
N ARG A 126 5.71 1.96 -3.66
CA ARG A 126 5.56 3.42 -3.69
C ARG A 126 4.18 3.88 -3.22
N GLY A 127 3.12 3.19 -3.64
CA GLY A 127 1.76 3.44 -3.14
C GLY A 127 1.64 3.21 -1.64
N TYR A 128 2.26 2.14 -1.15
CA TYR A 128 2.28 1.85 0.29
C TYR A 128 3.06 2.91 1.09
N LEU A 129 4.21 3.39 0.58
CA LEU A 129 4.92 4.51 1.22
C LEU A 129 4.09 5.79 1.26
N ASP A 130 3.39 6.12 0.18
CA ASP A 130 2.49 7.28 0.16
C ASP A 130 1.36 7.11 1.20
N PHE A 131 0.82 5.90 1.34
CA PHE A 131 -0.15 5.59 2.39
C PHE A 131 0.44 5.75 3.81
N LEU A 132 1.59 5.14 4.10
CA LEU A 132 2.29 5.27 5.39
C LEU A 132 2.60 6.73 5.73
N SER A 133 2.89 7.57 4.71
CA SER A 133 3.15 8.99 4.89
C SER A 133 1.97 9.75 5.51
N ARG A 134 0.74 9.25 5.30
CA ARG A 134 -0.53 9.84 5.75
C ARG A 134 -1.01 9.28 7.09
N LEU A 135 -0.33 8.28 7.64
CA LEU A 135 -0.61 7.73 8.97
C LEU A 135 -0.03 8.62 10.07
N ASN A 136 -0.56 8.45 11.29
CA ASN A 136 0.00 9.09 12.47
C ASN A 136 1.42 8.56 12.69
N LYS A 137 2.40 9.46 12.77
CA LYS A 137 3.81 9.07 12.92
C LYS A 137 4.07 8.49 14.31
N ASN A 138 4.49 7.24 14.34
CA ASN A 138 5.02 6.56 15.50
C ASN A 138 6.26 5.73 15.09
N ASN A 139 6.88 5.05 16.06
CA ASN A 139 8.09 4.26 15.78
C ASN A 139 7.83 3.14 14.77
N TYR A 140 6.68 2.47 14.86
CA TYR A 140 6.31 1.36 13.95
C TYR A 140 6.12 1.82 12.51
N VAL A 141 5.45 2.96 12.30
CA VAL A 141 5.28 3.57 10.97
C VAL A 141 6.63 3.95 10.40
N LYS A 142 7.51 4.56 11.21
CA LYS A 142 8.85 4.95 10.76
C LYS A 142 9.69 3.73 10.36
N GLU A 143 9.72 2.70 11.20
CA GLU A 143 10.43 1.46 10.92
C GLU A 143 9.92 0.79 9.64
N THR A 144 8.60 0.70 9.47
CA THR A 144 7.99 0.10 8.28
C THR A 144 8.29 0.93 7.02
N GLU A 145 8.30 2.26 7.12
CA GLU A 145 8.75 3.11 6.01
C GLU A 145 10.20 2.86 5.64
N ASP A 146 11.09 2.73 6.63
CA ASP A 146 12.52 2.51 6.38
C ASP A 146 12.77 1.15 5.72
N ILE A 147 12.09 0.09 6.18
CA ILE A 147 12.10 -1.23 5.54
C ILE A 147 11.54 -1.16 4.11
N THR A 148 10.44 -0.45 3.90
CA THR A 148 9.82 -0.31 2.57
C THR A 148 10.75 0.46 1.61
N ARG A 149 11.44 1.51 2.07
CA ARG A 149 12.44 2.24 1.30
C ARG A 149 13.66 1.37 0.97
N PHE A 150 14.09 0.54 1.91
CA PHE A 150 15.17 -0.42 1.67
C PHE A 150 14.84 -1.34 0.49
N TYR A 151 13.65 -1.94 0.46
CA TYR A 151 13.24 -2.82 -0.64
C TYR A 151 13.03 -2.08 -1.97
N LEU A 152 12.58 -0.82 -1.96
CA LEU A 152 12.62 0.02 -3.17
C LEU A 152 14.04 0.22 -3.69
N GLY A 153 15.02 0.41 -2.79
CA GLY A 153 16.43 0.47 -3.17
C GLY A 153 16.93 -0.84 -3.79
N VAL A 154 16.55 -1.98 -3.22
CA VAL A 154 16.83 -3.30 -3.78
C VAL A 154 16.24 -3.44 -5.18
N HIS A 155 14.98 -3.04 -5.38
CA HIS A 155 14.34 -3.11 -6.71
C HIS A 155 15.07 -2.23 -7.73
N PHE A 156 15.44 -1.02 -7.34
CA PHE A 156 16.18 -0.09 -8.20
C PHE A 156 17.54 -0.65 -8.62
N ASP A 157 18.27 -1.27 -7.69
CA ASP A 157 19.57 -1.90 -7.98
C ASP A 157 19.41 -3.05 -8.98
N ILE A 158 18.44 -3.94 -8.75
CA ILE A 158 18.12 -5.06 -9.66
C ILE A 158 17.71 -4.53 -11.03
N TYR A 159 16.83 -3.54 -11.08
CA TYR A 159 16.36 -2.92 -12.31
C TYR A 159 17.52 -2.36 -13.14
N ARG A 160 18.41 -1.60 -12.49
CA ARG A 160 19.61 -1.02 -13.13
C ARG A 160 20.54 -2.11 -13.66
N GLU A 161 20.72 -3.20 -12.93
CA GLU A 161 21.56 -4.32 -13.37
C GLU A 161 20.93 -5.06 -14.54
N LEU A 162 19.63 -5.37 -14.46
CA LEU A 162 18.87 -6.00 -15.52
C LEU A 162 18.90 -5.17 -16.83
N LEU A 163 18.81 -3.84 -16.73
CA LEU A 163 18.89 -2.95 -17.90
C LEU A 163 20.23 -3.02 -18.64
N LYS A 164 21.32 -3.48 -18.01
CA LYS A 164 22.60 -3.67 -18.72
C LYS A 164 22.51 -4.79 -19.75
N SER A 165 21.58 -5.72 -19.57
CA SER A 165 21.34 -6.86 -20.47
C SER A 165 20.41 -6.51 -21.63
N PHE A 166 19.72 -5.37 -21.56
CA PHE A 166 18.92 -4.84 -22.67
C PHE A 166 19.78 -3.91 -23.54
N ASP A 167 19.68 -4.03 -24.86
CA ASP A 167 20.29 -3.05 -25.74
C ASP A 167 19.56 -1.71 -25.61
N LYS A 168 20.31 -0.61 -25.54
CA LYS A 168 19.81 0.74 -25.20
C LYS A 168 18.79 1.27 -26.22
N TYR A 169 18.69 0.63 -27.39
CA TYR A 169 17.87 1.05 -28.52
C TYR A 169 16.93 -0.04 -29.04
N ASP A 170 16.98 -1.26 -28.50
CA ASP A 170 16.08 -2.34 -28.89
C ASP A 170 15.87 -3.31 -27.72
N PHE A 171 14.72 -3.17 -27.05
CA PHE A 171 14.33 -4.10 -26.00
C PHE A 171 14.25 -5.55 -26.53
N ASN A 172 13.97 -5.75 -27.83
CA ASN A 172 13.94 -7.09 -28.42
C ASN A 172 15.32 -7.72 -28.54
N ASN A 173 16.40 -6.94 -28.41
CA ASN A 173 17.77 -7.41 -28.52
C ASN A 173 18.40 -7.62 -27.14
N PHE A 174 17.74 -8.45 -26.34
CA PHE A 174 18.22 -8.86 -25.02
C PHE A 174 19.45 -9.76 -25.16
N LYS A 175 20.56 -9.33 -24.56
CA LYS A 175 21.86 -10.01 -24.61
C LYS A 175 21.95 -10.94 -23.41
N ILE A 176 21.33 -12.11 -23.55
CA ILE A 176 21.35 -13.15 -22.52
C ILE A 176 22.78 -13.53 -22.09
N GLU A 177 23.75 -13.39 -22.99
CA GLU A 177 25.17 -13.70 -22.76
C GLU A 177 25.82 -12.74 -21.72
N LEU A 178 25.18 -11.60 -21.44
CA LEU A 178 25.62 -10.66 -20.39
C LEU A 178 25.07 -11.03 -19.01
N MET A 179 24.10 -11.93 -18.92
CA MET A 179 23.53 -12.37 -17.66
C MET A 179 24.27 -13.59 -17.12
N LYS A 180 24.65 -13.54 -15.86
CA LYS A 180 25.26 -14.67 -15.17
C LYS A 180 24.34 -15.21 -14.09
N SER A 181 24.25 -16.54 -13.99
CA SER A 181 23.48 -17.21 -12.94
C SER A 181 23.91 -16.77 -11.54
N GLU A 182 25.19 -16.46 -11.32
CA GLU A 182 25.72 -15.93 -10.06
C GLU A 182 25.11 -14.58 -9.67
N GLU A 183 24.94 -13.66 -10.62
CA GLU A 183 24.34 -12.34 -10.37
C GLU A 183 22.84 -12.47 -10.03
N ILE A 184 22.13 -13.30 -10.80
CA ILE A 184 20.70 -13.57 -10.56
C ILE A 184 20.49 -14.27 -9.21
N ASN A 185 21.44 -15.12 -8.78
CA ASN A 185 21.40 -15.73 -7.46
C ASN A 185 21.50 -14.70 -6.33
N ILE A 186 22.24 -13.61 -6.52
CA ILE A 186 22.29 -12.48 -5.57
C ILE A 186 20.91 -11.81 -5.51
N TRP A 187 20.27 -11.56 -6.65
CA TRP A 187 18.91 -11.00 -6.69
C TRP A 187 17.92 -11.91 -5.96
N ARG A 188 17.97 -13.22 -6.24
CA ARG A 188 17.12 -14.22 -5.59
C ARG A 188 17.23 -14.18 -4.07
N LYS A 189 18.45 -14.09 -3.53
CA LYS A 189 18.68 -14.01 -2.08
C LYS A 189 18.10 -12.73 -1.46
N LYS A 190 18.12 -11.60 -2.16
CA LYS A 190 17.45 -10.38 -1.68
C LYS A 190 15.92 -10.48 -1.79
N LEU A 191 15.43 -11.09 -2.86
CA LEU A 191 13.99 -11.18 -3.13
C LEU A 191 13.27 -12.21 -2.24
N ILE A 192 13.95 -13.25 -1.74
CA ILE A 192 13.36 -14.13 -0.72
C ILE A 192 13.17 -13.40 0.62
N GLU A 193 14.08 -12.49 0.99
CA GLU A 193 13.91 -11.64 2.19
C GLU A 193 12.72 -10.68 2.00
N TYR A 194 12.57 -10.13 0.80
CA TYR A 194 11.40 -9.32 0.44
C TYR A 194 10.08 -10.12 0.48
N GLU A 195 10.08 -11.35 -0.04
CA GLU A 195 8.91 -12.25 0.08
C GLU A 195 8.57 -12.51 1.55
N TYR A 196 9.56 -12.76 2.39
CA TYR A 196 9.37 -12.94 3.83
C TYR A 196 8.77 -11.69 4.48
N PHE A 197 9.24 -10.50 4.12
CA PHE A 197 8.66 -9.24 4.58
C PHE A 197 7.18 -9.12 4.18
N GLY A 198 6.85 -9.36 2.91
CA GLY A 198 5.47 -9.26 2.43
C GLY A 198 4.53 -10.30 3.05
N THR A 199 5.03 -11.49 3.41
CA THR A 199 4.20 -12.57 3.96
C THR A 199 4.08 -12.54 5.48
N ARG A 200 5.10 -12.06 6.20
CA ARG A 200 5.14 -12.10 7.67
C ARG A 200 5.42 -10.75 8.33
N GLY A 201 6.37 -9.97 7.81
CA GLY A 201 6.77 -8.70 8.41
C GLY A 201 5.63 -7.67 8.50
N LEU A 202 4.72 -7.68 7.51
CA LEU A 202 3.58 -6.75 7.49
C LEU A 202 2.51 -7.07 8.55
N ALA A 203 2.33 -8.34 8.91
CA ALA A 203 1.35 -8.73 9.93
C ALA A 203 1.74 -8.20 11.33
N GLU A 204 3.05 -8.16 11.62
CA GLU A 204 3.57 -7.58 12.86
C GLU A 204 3.33 -6.07 12.94
N PHE A 205 3.52 -5.35 11.82
CA PHE A 205 3.16 -3.93 11.76
C PHE A 205 1.67 -3.69 12.03
N TYR A 206 0.79 -4.50 11.44
CA TYR A 206 -0.66 -4.35 11.61
C TYR A 206 -1.07 -4.43 13.08
N LEU A 207 -0.61 -5.45 13.81
CA LEU A 207 -0.92 -5.66 15.22
C LEU A 207 -0.36 -4.53 16.10
N ASN A 208 0.92 -4.20 15.91
CA ASN A 208 1.58 -3.17 16.72
C ASN A 208 1.01 -1.76 16.48
N TYR A 209 0.65 -1.45 15.23
CA TYR A 209 0.05 -0.16 14.89
C TYR A 209 -1.34 -0.01 15.49
N LEU A 210 -2.16 -1.08 15.49
CA LEU A 210 -3.46 -1.10 16.15
C LEU A 210 -3.34 -0.84 17.66
N ASP A 211 -2.44 -1.56 18.33
CA ASP A 211 -2.23 -1.42 19.77
C ASP A 211 -1.71 -0.03 20.16
N SER A 212 -0.91 0.61 19.29
CA SER A 212 -0.38 1.96 19.55
C SER A 212 -1.40 3.10 19.40
N ASN A 213 -2.55 2.85 18.78
CA ASN A 213 -3.59 3.86 18.53
C ASN A 213 -4.85 3.66 19.42
N ASN A 214 -4.87 2.62 20.26
CA ASN A 214 -5.87 2.39 21.31
C ASN A 214 -5.40 2.95 22.66
#